data_AF-X1HZY9-F1
#
_entry.id   AF-X1HZY9-F1
#
_cell.length_a   1.000
_cell.length_b   1.000
_cell.length_c   1.000
_cell.angle_alpha   90.00
_cell.angle_beta   90.00
_cell.angle_gamma   90.00
#
_symmetry.space_group_name_H-M   'P 1'
#
loop_
_entity.id
_entity.type
_entity.pdbx_description
1 polymer ?
#
loop_
_entity_poly.entity_id
_entity_poly.type
_entity_poly.pdbx_seq_one_letter_code
_entity_poly.pdbx_strand_id
1 'polypeptide(L)'
;MRTAERLARIIAAVGLAQNFSALKALATVGIQKGHMDLHAQNIAMMAGAVGEEIDKVARALVAKGTVRVDVAEQVLQELRRA
;
A
#
# COMPACT_ATOMS: atom_id res chain seq x y z
N MET A 1 -44.45 14.75 10.90
CA MET A 1 -44.05 13.32 10.92
C MET A 1 -42.53 13.17 10.98
N ARG A 2 -41.97 13.05 12.19
CA ARG A 2 -40.59 12.61 12.47
C ARG A 2 -40.70 11.40 13.40
N THR A 3 -41.02 10.22 12.86
CA THR A 3 -41.22 9.01 13.67
C THR A 3 -39.88 8.30 13.88
N ALA A 4 -39.71 7.67 15.06
CA ALA A 4 -38.50 6.94 15.42
C ALA A 4 -38.15 5.84 14.41
N GLU A 5 -39.16 5.18 13.83
CA GLU A 5 -38.98 4.14 12.81
C GLU A 5 -38.36 4.68 11.51
N ARG A 6 -38.73 5.90 11.09
CA ARG A 6 -38.13 6.54 9.92
C ARG A 6 -36.67 6.88 10.18
N LEU A 7 -36.35 7.36 11.39
CA LEU A 7 -34.98 7.64 11.80
C LEU A 7 -34.14 6.35 11.86
N ALA A 8 -34.67 5.27 12.42
CA ALA A 8 -33.99 3.98 12.50
C ALA A 8 -33.61 3.45 11.10
N ARG A 9 -34.53 3.54 10.13
CA ARG A 9 -34.24 3.16 8.73
C ARG A 9 -33.16 4.01 8.08
N ILE A 10 -33.16 5.33 8.33
CA ILE A 10 -32.11 6.24 7.83
C ILE A 10 -30.75 5.86 8.42
N ILE A 11 -30.68 5.64 9.75
CA ILE A 11 -29.44 5.25 10.43
C ILE A 11 -28.92 3.91 9.88
N ALA A 12 -29.79 2.92 9.70
CA ALA A 12 -29.41 1.63 9.12
C ALA A 12 -28.84 1.79 7.70
N ALA A 13 -29.48 2.59 6.85
CA ALA A 13 -29.00 2.88 5.49
C ALA A 13 -27.63 3.59 5.50
N VAL A 14 -27.42 4.56 6.39
CA VAL A 14 -26.12 5.24 6.56
C VAL A 14 -25.05 4.25 7.03
N GLY A 15 -25.35 3.38 7.99
CA GLY A 15 -24.43 2.35 8.45
C GLY A 15 -24.02 1.38 7.34
N LEU A 16 -24.96 0.98 6.48
CA LEU A 16 -24.67 0.14 5.30
C LEU A 16 -23.77 0.87 4.30
N ALA A 17 -24.07 2.13 3.99
CA ALA A 17 -23.24 2.94 3.09
C ALA A 17 -21.82 3.15 3.63
N GLN A 18 -21.68 3.35 4.94
CA GLN A 18 -20.39 3.46 5.61
C GLN A 18 -19.61 2.15 5.55
N ASN A 19 -20.24 1.00 5.86
CA ASN A 19 -19.59 -0.31 5.78
C ASN A 19 -19.12 -0.61 4.35
N PHE A 20 -20.00 -0.41 3.36
CA PHE A 20 -19.63 -0.57 1.94
C PHE A 20 -18.45 0.31 1.54
N SER A 21 -18.44 1.58 1.94
CA SER A 21 -17.36 2.50 1.60
C SER A 21 -16.03 2.09 2.25
N ALA A 22 -16.06 1.61 3.50
CA ALA A 22 -14.88 1.10 4.19
C ALA A 22 -14.31 -0.15 3.51
N LEU A 23 -15.16 -1.14 3.20
CA LEU A 23 -14.76 -2.34 2.46
C LEU A 23 -14.20 -1.98 1.08
N LYS A 24 -14.86 -1.06 0.36
CA LYS A 24 -14.39 -0.56 -0.93
C LYS A 24 -13.02 0.09 -0.81
N ALA A 25 -12.77 0.90 0.21
CA ALA A 25 -11.46 1.51 0.44
C ALA A 25 -10.37 0.47 0.72
N LEU A 26 -10.66 -0.56 1.53
CA LEU A 26 -9.72 -1.65 1.81
C LEU A 26 -9.44 -2.52 0.57
N ALA A 27 -10.45 -2.69 -0.30
CA ALA A 27 -10.34 -3.49 -1.51
C ALA A 27 -9.80 -2.71 -2.73
N THR A 28 -9.71 -1.37 -2.66
CA THR A 28 -9.22 -0.59 -3.80
C THR A 28 -7.71 -0.61 -3.91
N VAL A 29 -7.25 -0.78 -5.15
CA VAL A 29 -5.83 -0.82 -5.52
C VAL A 29 -5.10 0.45 -5.11
N GLY A 30 -5.75 1.60 -5.02
CA GLY A 30 -5.09 2.87 -4.66
C GLY A 30 -4.41 2.85 -3.29
N ILE A 31 -5.11 2.34 -2.26
CA ILE A 31 -4.55 2.24 -0.90
C ILE A 31 -3.48 1.14 -0.84
N GLN A 32 -3.76 -0.01 -1.47
CA GLN A 32 -2.82 -1.13 -1.51
C GLN A 32 -1.53 -0.80 -2.28
N LYS A 33 -1.63 -0.05 -3.38
CA LYS A 33 -0.48 0.38 -4.19
C LYS A 33 0.43 1.33 -3.40
N GLY A 34 -0.13 2.31 -2.71
CA GLY A 34 0.65 3.19 -1.84
C GLY A 34 1.37 2.44 -0.72
N HIS A 35 0.71 1.44 -0.12
CA HIS A 35 1.34 0.57 0.88
C HIS A 35 2.45 -0.29 0.28
N MET A 36 2.29 -0.81 -0.94
CA MET A 36 3.30 -1.60 -1.64
C MET A 36 4.53 -0.76 -2.04
N ASP A 37 4.33 0.49 -2.49
CA ASP A 37 5.41 1.40 -2.84
C ASP A 37 6.28 1.72 -1.59
N LEU A 38 5.62 2.05 -0.47
CA LEU A 38 6.32 2.26 0.82
C LEU A 38 7.01 0.97 1.30
N HIS A 39 6.36 -0.17 1.14
CA HIS A 39 6.93 -1.46 1.53
C HIS A 39 8.20 -1.78 0.73
N ALA A 40 8.21 -1.53 -0.59
CA ALA A 40 9.40 -1.70 -1.41
C ALA A 40 10.54 -0.76 -1.01
N GLN A 41 10.24 0.49 -0.66
CA GLN A 41 11.23 1.43 -0.12
C GLN A 41 11.79 0.98 1.23
N ASN A 42 10.95 0.46 2.13
CA ASN A 42 11.39 -0.10 3.41
C ASN A 42 12.33 -1.30 3.23
N ILE A 43 12.03 -2.16 2.26
CA ILE A 43 12.86 -3.32 1.92
C ILE A 43 14.20 -2.86 1.33
N ALA A 44 14.20 -1.85 0.47
CA ALA A 44 15.43 -1.23 -0.04
C ALA A 44 16.29 -0.65 1.10
N MET A 45 15.69 0.06 2.06
CA MET A 45 16.39 0.60 3.22
C MET A 45 16.95 -0.51 4.13
N MET A 46 16.19 -1.59 4.37
CA MET A 46 16.67 -2.74 5.14
C MET A 46 17.87 -3.44 4.48
N ALA A 47 17.93 -3.45 3.15
CA ALA A 47 19.10 -3.94 2.41
C ALA A 47 20.32 -2.97 2.45
N GLY A 48 20.19 -1.80 3.08
CA GLY A 48 21.26 -0.82 3.23
C GLY A 48 21.36 0.20 2.10
N ALA A 49 20.30 0.39 1.31
CA ALA A 49 20.22 1.47 0.33
C ALA A 49 20.06 2.83 1.03
N VAL A 50 20.75 3.86 0.56
CA VAL A 50 20.69 5.22 1.13
C VAL A 50 20.43 6.28 0.06
N GLY A 51 19.77 7.37 0.44
CA GLY A 51 19.50 8.50 -0.45
C GLY A 51 18.79 8.05 -1.74
N GLU A 52 19.37 8.40 -2.90
CA GLU A 52 18.80 8.06 -4.21
C GLU A 52 18.78 6.55 -4.53
N GLU A 53 19.57 5.73 -3.82
CA GLU A 53 19.59 4.28 -4.04
C GLU A 53 18.25 3.65 -3.65
N ILE A 54 17.57 4.20 -2.63
CA ILE A 54 16.31 3.67 -2.11
C ILE A 54 15.27 3.59 -3.23
N ASP A 55 15.07 4.69 -3.96
CA ASP A 55 14.08 4.74 -5.04
C ASP A 55 14.50 3.89 -6.25
N LYS A 56 15.80 3.77 -6.53
CA LYS A 56 16.31 2.93 -7.62
C LYS A 56 16.08 1.45 -7.32
N VAL A 57 16.42 1.00 -6.11
CA VAL A 57 16.21 -0.39 -5.67
C VAL A 57 14.72 -0.70 -5.54
N ALA A 58 13.93 0.17 -4.90
CA ALA A 58 12.48 -0.03 -4.73
C ALA A 58 11.76 -0.19 -6.08
N ARG A 59 12.06 0.65 -7.07
CA ARG A 59 11.50 0.52 -8.42
C ARG A 59 11.89 -0.79 -9.10
N ALA A 60 13.13 -1.23 -8.95
CA ALA A 60 13.59 -2.50 -9.49
C ALA A 60 12.90 -3.71 -8.83
N LEU A 61 12.65 -3.66 -7.52
CA LEU A 61 11.91 -4.72 -6.80
C LEU A 61 10.46 -4.82 -7.26
N VAL A 62 9.78 -3.68 -7.41
CA VAL A 62 8.40 -3.62 -7.92
C VAL A 62 8.33 -4.11 -9.36
N ALA A 63 9.28 -3.70 -10.21
CA ALA A 63 9.34 -4.15 -11.61
C ALA A 63 9.60 -5.66 -11.73
N LYS A 64 10.40 -6.24 -10.83
CA LYS A 64 10.64 -7.70 -10.73
C LYS A 64 9.48 -8.46 -10.06
N GLY A 65 8.48 -7.77 -9.50
CA GLY A 65 7.38 -8.38 -8.75
C GLY A 65 7.81 -9.13 -7.48
N THR A 66 9.07 -8.97 -7.04
CA THR A 66 9.64 -9.73 -5.93
C THR A 66 10.22 -8.77 -4.91
N VAL A 67 9.43 -8.43 -3.90
CA VAL A 67 9.77 -7.49 -2.83
C VAL A 67 10.29 -8.29 -1.63
N ARG A 68 11.59 -8.59 -1.61
CA ARG A 68 12.28 -9.32 -0.53
C ARG A 68 13.66 -8.72 -0.28
N VAL A 69 14.15 -8.87 0.95
CA VAL A 69 15.44 -8.30 1.38
C VAL A 69 16.63 -8.91 0.63
N ASP A 70 16.64 -10.23 0.43
CA ASP A 70 17.69 -10.94 -0.33
C ASP A 70 17.80 -10.45 -1.78
N VAL A 71 16.67 -10.20 -2.43
CA VAL A 71 16.63 -9.63 -3.78
C VAL A 71 17.06 -8.16 -3.78
N ALA A 72 16.68 -7.40 -2.76
CA ALA A 72 17.05 -6.00 -2.62
C ALA A 72 18.56 -5.82 -2.43
N GLU A 73 19.20 -6.69 -1.65
CA GLU A 73 20.65 -6.73 -1.49
C GLU A 73 21.36 -7.01 -2.83
N GLN A 74 20.87 -7.97 -3.61
CA GLN A 74 21.41 -8.27 -4.94
C GLN A 74 21.30 -7.08 -5.88
N VAL A 75 20.12 -6.46 -5.96
CA VAL A 75 19.87 -5.28 -6.80
C VAL A 75 20.75 -4.10 -6.36
N LEU A 76 20.92 -3.89 -5.05
CA LEU A 76 21.78 -2.83 -4.53
C LEU A 76 23.25 -3.07 -4.88
N GLN A 77 23.73 -4.32 -4.80
CA GLN A 77 25.09 -4.67 -5.20
C GLN A 77 25.32 -4.47 -6.70
N GLU A 78 24.36 -4.87 -7.54
CA GLU A 78 24.41 -4.60 -8.99
C GLU A 78 24.47 -3.11 -9.28
N LEU A 79 23.66 -2.30 -8.59
CA LEU A 79 23.60 -0.85 -8.76
C LEU A 79 24.91 -0.16 -8.38
N ARG A 80 25.61 -0.63 -7.35
CA ARG A 80 26.89 -0.06 -6.87
C ARG A 80 28.11 -0.55 -7.67
N ARG A 81 27.97 -1.63 -8.43
CA ARG A 81 29.04 -2.17 -9.30
C ARG A 81 29.01 -1.56 -10.71
N ALA A 82 27.89 -0.97 -11.10
CA ALA A 82 27.74 -0.20 -12.33
C ALA A 82 28.35 1.20 -12.19
#